data_AF-A0A7C1QC18-F1
#
_entry.id   AF-A0A7C1QC18-F1
#
_cell.length_a   1.000
_cell.length_b   1.000
_cell.length_c   1.000
_cell.angle_alpha   90.00
_cell.angle_beta   90.00
_cell.angle_gamma   90.00
#
_symmetry.space_group_name_H-M   'P 1'
#
loop_
_entity.id
_entity.type
_entity.pdbx_description
1 polymer ?
#
loop_
_entity_poly.entity_id
_entity_poly.type
_entity_poly.pdbx_seq_one_letter_code
_entity_poly.pdbx_strand_id
1 'polypeptide(L)'
;MHLSARQKNRSHGLIDNWIRNIKDLYRLHQAQIDSLQSEKEKIDLLCELNVVEQVANICHTAIVQNAWNSGQKLSVHGWIYSIEDGILKDLNVCTTGLDEISETHRLK
;
A
#
# COMPACT_ATOMS: atom_id res chain seq x y z
N MET A 1 -18.82 45.68 -15.61
CA MET A 1 -19.45 44.40 -15.28
C MET A 1 -19.19 43.40 -16.41
N HIS A 2 -18.11 42.62 -16.33
CA HIS A 2 -17.97 41.33 -17.02
C HIS A 2 -17.04 40.48 -16.16
N LEU A 3 -17.67 39.59 -15.39
CA LEU A 3 -17.05 38.63 -14.51
C LEU A 3 -16.41 37.53 -15.36
N SER A 4 -15.11 37.61 -15.61
CA SER A 4 -14.34 36.44 -16.03
C SER A 4 -14.05 35.60 -14.79
N ALA A 5 -15.03 34.78 -14.41
CA ALA A 5 -14.86 33.74 -13.40
C ALA A 5 -13.78 32.76 -13.90
N ARG A 6 -12.55 32.90 -13.40
CA ARG A 6 -11.57 31.82 -13.44
C ARG A 6 -12.12 30.68 -12.59
N GLN A 7 -12.73 29.68 -13.22
CA GLN A 7 -12.93 28.37 -12.61
C GLN A 7 -11.56 27.90 -12.08
N LYS A 8 -11.41 27.93 -10.75
CA LYS A 8 -10.32 27.26 -10.05
C LYS A 8 -10.53 25.76 -10.25
N ASN A 9 -10.12 25.24 -11.40
CA ASN A 9 -9.82 23.83 -11.56
C ASN A 9 -8.54 23.57 -10.76
N ARG A 10 -8.66 23.52 -9.42
CA ARG A 10 -7.58 23.05 -8.54
C ARG A 10 -7.45 21.56 -8.81
N SER A 11 -6.64 21.23 -9.79
CA SER A 11 -6.15 19.89 -10.01
C SER A 11 -5.55 19.38 -8.71
N HIS A 12 -6.26 18.49 -8.01
CA HIS A 12 -5.81 17.81 -6.80
C HIS A 12 -4.78 16.71 -7.14
N GLY A 13 -3.87 16.96 -8.10
CA GLY A 13 -3.11 15.93 -8.80
C GLY A 13 -2.31 14.98 -7.91
N LEU A 14 -1.87 15.43 -6.73
CA LEU A 14 -1.20 14.57 -5.74
C LEU A 14 -2.17 13.62 -5.01
N ILE A 15 -3.34 14.14 -4.63
CA ILE A 15 -4.39 13.35 -3.97
C ILE A 15 -4.98 12.36 -4.97
N ASP A 16 -5.23 12.82 -6.21
CA ASP A 16 -5.75 11.97 -7.27
C ASP A 16 -4.78 10.82 -7.61
N ASN A 17 -3.46 11.07 -7.56
CA ASN A 17 -2.45 10.04 -7.73
C ASN A 17 -2.42 9.05 -6.56
N TRP A 18 -2.54 9.54 -5.32
CA TRP A 18 -2.60 8.67 -4.14
C TRP A 18 -3.86 7.78 -4.15
N ILE A 19 -5.02 8.35 -4.51
CA ILE A 19 -6.28 7.59 -4.66
C ILE A 19 -6.19 6.59 -5.81
N ARG A 20 -5.48 6.92 -6.89
CA ARG A 20 -5.30 6.01 -8.03
C ARG A 20 -4.65 4.70 -7.61
N ASN A 21 -3.60 4.75 -6.78
CA ASN A 21 -2.92 3.54 -6.31
C ASN A 21 -3.87 2.60 -5.55
N ILE A 22 -4.75 3.14 -4.70
CA ILE A 22 -5.75 2.36 -3.97
C ILE A 22 -6.78 1.76 -4.94
N LYS A 23 -7.22 2.52 -5.94
CA LYS A 23 -8.14 2.02 -6.97
C LYS A 23 -7.53 0.90 -7.81
N ASP A 24 -6.25 1.02 -8.14
CA ASP A 24 -5.52 -0.02 -8.88
C ASP A 24 -5.39 -1.30 -8.06
N LEU A 25 -5.13 -1.18 -6.75
CA LEU A 25 -5.14 -2.32 -5.83
C LEU A 25 -6.52 -2.98 -5.75
N TYR A 26 -7.59 -2.19 -5.61
CA TYR A 26 -8.95 -2.73 -5.63
C TYR A 26 -9.23 -3.48 -6.93
N ARG A 27 -8.84 -2.92 -8.09
CA ARG A 27 -9.03 -3.57 -9.39
C ARG A 27 -8.26 -4.88 -9.51
N LEU A 28 -7.06 -4.96 -8.95
CA LEU A 28 -6.24 -6.18 -8.94
C LEU A 28 -6.90 -7.30 -8.11
N HIS A 29 -7.52 -6.94 -6.98
CA HIS A 29 -8.15 -7.88 -6.06
C HIS A 29 -9.68 -7.92 -6.15
N GLN A 30 -10.24 -7.41 -7.24
CA GLN A 30 -11.68 -7.14 -7.34
C GLN A 30 -12.54 -8.38 -7.09
N ALA A 31 -12.18 -9.53 -7.66
CA ALA A 31 -12.93 -10.77 -7.48
C ALA A 31 -13.00 -11.21 -6.01
N GLN A 32 -11.92 -11.03 -5.25
CA GLN A 32 -11.86 -11.39 -3.84
C GLN A 32 -12.68 -10.41 -3.00
N ILE A 33 -12.54 -9.11 -3.25
CA ILE A 33 -13.25 -8.07 -2.50
C ILE A 33 -14.76 -8.13 -2.79
N ASP A 34 -15.16 -8.29 -4.05
CA ASP A 34 -16.56 -8.33 -4.45
C ASP A 34 -17.29 -9.62 -4.03
N SER A 35 -16.55 -10.65 -3.61
CA SER A 35 -17.14 -11.87 -3.02
C SER A 35 -17.72 -11.63 -1.61
N LEU A 36 -17.26 -10.59 -0.91
CA LEU A 36 -17.72 -10.21 0.42
C LEU A 36 -19.08 -9.50 0.34
N GLN A 37 -19.92 -9.72 1.35
CA GLN A 37 -21.29 -9.18 1.37
C GLN A 37 -21.36 -7.83 2.08
N SER A 38 -20.57 -7.63 3.14
CA SER A 38 -20.56 -6.37 3.90
C SER A 38 -19.57 -5.37 3.33
N GLU A 39 -20.00 -4.11 3.20
CA GLU A 39 -19.11 -3.00 2.83
C GLU A 39 -17.96 -2.84 3.83
N LYS A 40 -18.22 -3.08 5.12
CA LYS A 40 -17.18 -3.04 6.16
C LYS A 40 -16.10 -4.08 5.89
N GLU A 41 -16.48 -5.32 5.60
CA GLU A 41 -15.54 -6.41 5.31
C GLU A 41 -14.71 -6.10 4.04
N LYS A 42 -15.31 -5.45 3.03
CA LYS A 42 -14.60 -5.02 1.82
C LYS A 42 -13.54 -3.97 2.11
N ILE A 43 -13.90 -2.96 2.91
CA ILE A 43 -12.99 -1.89 3.31
C ILE A 43 -11.85 -2.45 4.16
N ASP A 44 -12.17 -3.32 5.13
CA ASP A 44 -11.18 -3.95 5.99
C ASP A 44 -10.18 -4.77 5.16
N LEU A 45 -10.68 -5.61 4.23
CA LEU A 45 -9.81 -6.38 3.33
C LEU A 45 -8.96 -5.48 2.43
N LEU A 46 -9.53 -4.41 1.87
CA LEU A 46 -8.76 -3.46 1.05
C LEU A 46 -7.64 -2.78 1.85
N CYS A 47 -7.90 -2.45 3.13
CA CYS A 47 -6.88 -1.90 4.02
C CYS A 47 -5.77 -2.92 4.29
N GLU A 48 -6.12 -4.18 4.56
CA GLU A 48 -5.14 -5.25 4.78
C GLU A 48 -4.26 -5.46 3.53
N LEU A 49 -4.88 -5.57 2.36
CA LEU A 49 -4.18 -5.68 1.08
C LEU A 49 -3.26 -4.48 0.83
N ASN A 50 -3.69 -3.27 1.21
CA ASN A 50 -2.87 -2.07 1.06
C ASN A 50 -1.61 -2.15 1.92
N VAL A 51 -1.71 -2.63 3.17
CA VAL A 51 -0.53 -2.82 4.02
C VAL A 51 0.43 -3.84 3.40
N VAL A 52 -0.07 -4.98 2.90
CA VAL A 52 0.75 -6.00 2.25
C VAL A 52 1.51 -5.42 1.06
N GLU A 53 0.80 -4.72 0.17
CA GLU A 53 1.39 -4.10 -1.03
C GLU A 53 2.44 -3.04 -0.67
N GLN A 54 2.18 -2.25 0.36
CA GLN A 54 3.11 -1.20 0.80
C GLN A 54 4.36 -1.77 1.46
N VAL A 55 4.26 -2.88 2.19
CA VAL A 55 5.43 -3.60 2.70
C VAL A 55 6.30 -4.09 1.52
N ALA A 56 5.69 -4.70 0.51
CA ALA A 56 6.41 -5.14 -0.68
C ALA A 56 7.09 -3.96 -1.41
N ASN A 57 6.37 -2.85 -1.59
CA ASN A 57 6.92 -1.64 -2.21
C ASN A 57 8.12 -1.07 -1.45
N ILE A 58 8.08 -1.05 -0.11
CA ILE A 58 9.21 -0.64 0.74
C ILE A 58 10.41 -1.58 0.54
N CYS A 59 10.16 -2.89 0.54
CA CYS A 59 11.19 -3.91 0.34
C CYS A 59 11.87 -3.80 -1.05
N HIS A 60 11.14 -3.32 -2.06
CA HIS A 60 11.67 -3.09 -3.40
C HIS A 60 12.51 -1.80 -3.53
N THR A 61 12.50 -0.90 -2.53
CA THR A 61 13.28 0.34 -2.62
C THR A 61 14.78 0.09 -2.55
N ALA A 62 15.56 0.92 -3.25
CA ALA A 62 17.01 0.85 -3.22
C ALA A 62 17.59 1.02 -1.80
N ILE A 63 16.92 1.80 -0.95
CA ILE A 63 17.36 2.03 0.44
C ILE A 63 17.36 0.71 1.22
N VAL A 64 16.25 -0.02 1.19
CA VAL A 64 16.10 -1.28 1.93
C VAL A 64 16.99 -2.36 1.32
N GLN A 65 17.00 -2.49 -0.02
CA GLN A 65 17.85 -3.47 -0.69
C GLN A 65 19.35 -3.24 -0.46
N ASN A 66 19.80 -1.98 -0.48
CA ASN A 66 21.20 -1.64 -0.19
C ASN A 66 21.57 -1.92 1.28
N ALA A 67 20.64 -1.72 2.22
CA ALA A 67 20.87 -2.06 3.62
C ALA A 67 21.12 -3.57 3.78
N TRP A 68 20.27 -4.41 3.17
CA TRP A 68 20.47 -5.86 3.18
C TRP A 68 21.75 -6.30 2.45
N ASN A 69 22.05 -5.74 1.28
CA ASN A 69 23.30 -6.00 0.55
C ASN A 69 24.55 -5.62 1.38
N SER A 70 24.44 -4.61 2.23
CA SER A 70 25.51 -4.18 3.14
C SER A 70 25.59 -5.02 4.42
N GLY A 71 24.78 -6.08 4.54
CA GLY A 71 24.72 -6.95 5.72
C GLY A 71 24.04 -6.32 6.94
N GLN A 72 23.33 -5.20 6.78
CA GLN A 72 22.58 -4.59 7.87
C GLN A 72 21.36 -5.45 8.22
N LYS A 73 21.18 -5.73 9.52
CA LYS A 73 19.99 -6.41 10.03
C LYS A 73 18.80 -5.45 10.00
N LEU A 74 17.85 -5.70 9.09
CA LEU A 74 16.64 -4.91 8.90
C LEU A 74 15.46 -5.84 8.60
N SER A 75 14.32 -5.60 9.26
CA SER A 75 13.07 -6.33 9.04
C SER A 75 11.95 -5.33 8.76
N VAL A 76 11.08 -5.65 7.81
CA VAL A 76 9.90 -4.84 7.46
C VAL A 76 8.65 -5.65 7.80
N HIS A 77 7.79 -5.09 8.65
CA HIS A 77 6.58 -5.75 9.17
C HIS A 77 5.31 -5.02 8.73
N GLY A 78 4.27 -5.78 8.39
CA GLY A 78 2.94 -5.26 8.03
C GLY A 78 1.93 -5.45 9.15
N TRP A 79 1.55 -4.36 9.81
CA TRP A 79 0.51 -4.35 10.86
C TRP A 79 -0.62 -3.39 10.51
N ILE A 80 -1.81 -3.71 11.01
CA ILE A 80 -2.98 -2.83 10.91
C ILE A 80 -3.58 -2.62 12.30
N TYR A 81 -4.02 -1.40 12.58
CA TYR A 81 -4.64 -1.02 13.84
C TYR A 81 -6.06 -0.53 13.59
N SER A 82 -7.03 -1.15 14.24
CA SER A 82 -8.43 -0.73 14.19
C SER A 82 -8.70 0.34 15.25
N ILE A 83 -9.26 1.46 14.82
CA ILE A 83 -9.62 2.57 15.70
C ILE A 83 -10.91 2.28 16.48
N GLU A 84 -11.78 1.41 15.96
CA GLU A 84 -13.09 1.11 16.54
C GLU A 84 -12.98 0.28 17.83
N ASP A 85 -12.14 -0.75 17.81
CA ASP A 85 -11.96 -1.71 18.90
C ASP A 85 -10.57 -1.64 19.55
N GLY A 86 -9.64 -0.86 18.97
CA GLY A 86 -8.28 -0.70 19.49
C GLY A 86 -7.38 -1.91 19.26
N ILE A 87 -7.76 -2.84 18.39
CA ILE A 87 -7.00 -4.06 18.16
C ILE A 87 -5.90 -3.82 17.12
N LEU A 88 -4.66 -4.13 17.51
CA LEU A 88 -3.54 -4.27 16.59
C LEU A 88 -3.54 -5.69 16.03
N LYS A 89 -3.66 -5.83 14.71
CA LYS A 89 -3.62 -7.09 13.99
C LYS A 89 -2.31 -7.19 13.22
N ASP A 90 -1.58 -8.27 13.49
CA ASP A 90 -0.45 -8.68 12.67
C ASP A 90 -0.97 -9.38 11.41
N LEU A 91 -0.55 -8.92 10.23
CA LEU A 91 -0.93 -9.52 8.95
C LEU A 91 -0.02 -10.70 8.57
N ASN A 92 0.92 -11.07 9.43
CA ASN A 92 1.95 -12.07 9.18
C ASN A 92 2.77 -11.78 7.92
N VAL A 93 2.92 -10.50 7.59
CA VAL A 93 3.80 -10.02 6.53
C VAL A 93 5.07 -9.51 7.17
N CYS A 94 6.15 -10.26 6.98
CA CYS A 94 7.48 -9.91 7.46
C CYS A 94 8.48 -10.22 6.37
N THR A 95 9.33 -9.25 6.03
CA THR A 95 10.46 -9.46 5.12
C THR A 95 11.76 -9.08 5.81
N THR A 96 12.71 -10.02 5.85
CA THR A 96 13.96 -9.87 6.60
C THR A 96 15.22 -9.86 5.75
N GLY A 97 15.11 -10.18 4.45
CA GLY A 97 16.25 -10.25 3.56
C GLY A 97 15.87 -10.25 2.08
N LEU A 98 16.88 -10.11 1.22
CA LEU A 98 16.74 -10.09 -0.24
C LEU A 98 16.27 -11.44 -0.81
N ASP A 99 16.60 -12.53 -0.13
CA ASP A 99 16.24 -13.90 -0.49
C ASP A 99 14.73 -14.11 -0.53
N GLU A 100 13.98 -13.35 0.27
CA GLU A 100 12.51 -13.39 0.35
C GLU A 100 11.84 -12.52 -0.74
N ILE A 101 12.61 -11.74 -1.52
CA ILE A 101 12.11 -10.90 -2.61
C ILE A 101 12.30 -11.61 -3.95
N SER A 102 11.28 -11.57 -4.81
CA SER A 102 11.33 -12.11 -6.17
C SER A 102 12.53 -11.57 -6.96
N GLU A 103 13.22 -12.45 -7.68
CA GLU A 103 14.43 -12.08 -8.44
C GLU A 103 14.21 -10.98 -9.47
N THR A 104 12.99 -10.85 -10.00
CA THR A 104 12.60 -9.79 -10.93
C THR A 104 12.67 -8.39 -10.33
N HIS A 105 12.63 -8.27 -9.00
CA HIS A 105 12.61 -7.01 -8.28
C HIS A 105 13.91 -6.74 -7.49
N ARG A 106 14.90 -7.63 -7.58
CA ARG A 106 16.22 -7.42 -6.97
C ARG A 106 17.06 -6.45 -7.81
N LEU A 107 17.68 -5.48 -7.16
CA LEU A 107 18.68 -4.60 -7.79
C LEU A 107 19.96 -5.42 -8.05
N LYS A 108 20.48 -5.31 -9.28
CA LYS A 108 21.75 -5.93 -9.71
C LYS A 108 22.96 -5.14 -9.23
#